data_AF-A0A4S9Z0Y1-F1
#
_entry.id   AF-A0A4S9Z0Y1-F1
#
_cell.length_a   1.000
_cell.length_b   1.000
_cell.length_c   1.000
_cell.angle_alpha   90.00
_cell.angle_beta   90.00
_cell.angle_gamma   90.00
#
_symmetry.space_group_name_H-M   'P 1'
#
loop_
_entity.id
_entity.type
_entity.pdbx_description
1 polymer ?
#
loop_
_entity_poly.entity_id
_entity_poly.type
_entity_poly.pdbx_seq_one_letter_code
_entity_poly.pdbx_strand_id
1 'polypeptide(L)'
;MASACIIQITTPMAELPQFLRLEPFELPHDTLSASTYLFFTPKILAAGIQAGCTPAEIKNYLQSHKRETVEDKISDTIQGHHSVIFHAVKRNLLDIVELLLEYGADPCAKDPNNIPLLAATIMWTKWTYKNADKMVALLLSYGADPRCIPENMWSTYIQMPTADHNKDSPPHVSATWVKKQHRLILVETLNLTIRYHLNRASLTKLATARQRQLAQLSGCPRILHLPFHIIGQDHALEAVMNKIMAYDTMHRKRPLVLSFAGLSGHGKTELATSLGSLLGTDICNVDMSKTHTVMSLFGAAAGYQRSSGGSPLNNYLASHGGQRCVIFLDEFDKTKQE
;
A
#
# COMPACT_ATOMS: atom_id res chain seq x y z
N MET A 1 -24.08 -30.42 -36.02
CA MET A 1 -24.74 -29.42 -35.15
C MET A 1 -24.23 -29.67 -33.74
N ALA A 2 -23.48 -28.73 -33.15
CA ALA A 2 -23.04 -28.83 -31.77
C ALA A 2 -23.84 -27.80 -30.96
N SER A 3 -24.56 -28.27 -29.94
CA SER A 3 -25.29 -27.41 -29.00
C SER A 3 -24.49 -27.34 -27.71
N ALA A 4 -24.09 -26.13 -27.32
CA ALA A 4 -23.50 -25.86 -26.01
C ALA A 4 -24.61 -25.46 -25.04
N CYS A 5 -24.71 -26.16 -23.91
CA CYS A 5 -25.57 -25.79 -22.79
C CYS A 5 -24.71 -25.06 -21.75
N ILE A 6 -24.88 -23.75 -21.63
CA ILE A 6 -24.27 -22.95 -20.55
C ILE A 6 -25.26 -22.96 -19.39
N ILE A 7 -25.01 -23.84 -18.41
CA ILE A 7 -25.76 -23.85 -17.15
C ILE A 7 -25.11 -22.79 -16.25
N GLN A 8 -25.75 -21.63 -16.14
CA GLN A 8 -25.38 -20.63 -15.16
C GLN A 8 -25.89 -21.09 -13.79
N ILE A 9 -25.04 -21.76 -13.02
CA ILE A 9 -25.32 -22.12 -11.63
C ILE A 9 -25.21 -20.81 -10.82
N THR A 10 -26.30 -20.07 -10.71
CA THR A 10 -26.43 -19.02 -9.69
C THR A 10 -26.63 -19.72 -8.35
N THR A 11 -25.50 -20.02 -7.69
CA THR A 11 -25.54 -20.25 -6.24
C THR A 11 -26.12 -18.99 -5.60
N PRO A 12 -27.12 -19.10 -4.69
CA PRO A 12 -27.62 -17.93 -3.98
C PRO A 12 -26.44 -17.30 -3.26
N MET A 13 -26.09 -16.05 -3.62
CA MET A 13 -25.06 -15.31 -2.91
C MET A 13 -25.43 -15.32 -1.42
N ALA A 14 -24.61 -15.98 -0.61
CA ALA A 14 -24.79 -15.97 0.84
C ALA A 14 -24.89 -14.50 1.29
N GLU A 15 -25.95 -14.15 2.01
CA GLU A 15 -26.14 -12.77 2.44
C GLU A 15 -24.95 -12.29 3.29
N LEU A 16 -24.56 -11.02 3.09
CA LEU A 16 -23.52 -10.40 3.90
C LEU A 16 -23.95 -10.38 5.37
N PRO A 17 -23.18 -11.00 6.30
CA PRO A 17 -23.51 -11.06 7.71
C PRO A 17 -23.70 -9.66 8.31
N GLN A 18 -24.63 -9.54 9.27
CA GLN A 18 -24.95 -8.25 9.89
C GLN A 18 -23.72 -7.55 10.49
N PHE A 19 -22.80 -8.31 11.10
CA PHE A 19 -21.57 -7.78 11.70
C PHE A 19 -20.54 -7.25 10.68
N LEU A 20 -20.78 -7.41 9.36
CA LEU A 20 -19.94 -6.86 8.28
C LEU A 20 -20.65 -5.75 7.48
N ARG A 21 -21.87 -5.36 7.88
CA ARG A 21 -22.60 -4.27 7.24
C ARG A 21 -22.07 -2.93 7.73
N LEU A 22 -21.99 -1.97 6.81
CA LEU A 22 -21.62 -0.59 7.12
C LEU A 22 -22.85 0.27 6.93
N GLU A 23 -23.03 1.25 7.81
CA GLU A 23 -24.13 2.20 7.71
C GLU A 23 -23.95 3.15 6.51
N PRO A 24 -25.03 3.47 5.78
CA PRO A 24 -25.00 4.51 4.77
C PRO A 24 -25.01 5.90 5.42
N PHE A 25 -24.22 6.81 4.87
CA PHE A 25 -24.19 8.21 5.24
C PHE A 25 -24.43 9.07 4.01
N GLU A 26 -25.23 10.11 4.19
CA GLU A 26 -25.52 11.09 3.16
C GLU A 26 -24.66 12.33 3.36
N LEU A 27 -24.19 12.90 2.26
CA LEU A 27 -23.49 14.16 2.28
C LEU A 27 -24.48 15.28 2.63
N PRO A 28 -24.06 16.28 3.44
CA PRO A 28 -24.91 17.43 3.76
C PRO A 28 -25.16 18.35 2.55
N HIS A 29 -24.29 18.31 1.54
CA HIS A 29 -24.37 19.07 0.30
C HIS A 29 -24.02 18.19 -0.90
N ASP A 30 -24.36 18.62 -2.11
CA ASP A 30 -24.15 17.86 -3.36
C ASP A 30 -22.70 17.46 -3.62
N THR A 31 -21.74 18.20 -3.05
CA THR A 31 -20.30 17.93 -3.21
C THR A 31 -19.55 18.03 -1.88
N LEU A 32 -18.46 17.26 -1.78
CA LEU A 32 -17.57 17.31 -0.61
C LEU A 32 -16.86 18.68 -0.49
N SER A 33 -16.56 19.33 -1.63
CA SER A 33 -15.99 20.68 -1.67
C SER A 33 -16.93 21.73 -1.10
N ALA A 34 -18.24 21.59 -1.33
CA ALA A 34 -19.27 22.42 -0.71
C ALA A 34 -19.49 22.14 0.78
N SER A 35 -18.69 21.27 1.41
CA SER A 35 -18.74 21.01 2.86
C SER A 35 -17.46 21.47 3.58
N THR A 36 -16.53 22.13 2.89
CA THR A 36 -15.22 22.54 3.42
C THR A 36 -15.29 23.66 4.45
N TYR A 37 -16.36 24.45 4.47
CA TYR A 37 -16.60 25.50 5.46
C TYR A 37 -17.23 24.98 6.76
N LEU A 38 -17.66 23.72 6.78
CA LEU A 38 -18.17 23.07 8.00
C LEU A 38 -16.99 22.60 8.86
N PHE A 39 -17.25 22.37 10.14
CA PHE A 39 -16.26 21.71 10.99
C PHE A 39 -15.97 20.30 10.47
N PHE A 40 -14.70 19.88 10.59
CA PHE A 40 -14.30 18.53 10.23
C PHE A 40 -15.13 17.52 11.02
N THR A 41 -15.82 16.62 10.30
CA THR A 41 -16.51 15.49 10.90
C THR A 41 -16.21 14.21 10.12
N PRO A 42 -15.90 13.11 10.83
CA PRO A 42 -15.71 11.79 10.22
C PRO A 42 -16.92 11.34 9.38
N LYS A 43 -18.12 11.76 9.78
CA LYS A 43 -19.38 11.49 9.05
C LYS A 43 -19.36 12.04 7.62
N ILE A 44 -18.99 13.31 7.43
CA ILE A 44 -18.94 13.94 6.10
C ILE A 44 -17.91 13.23 5.22
N LEU A 45 -16.76 12.88 5.80
CA LEU A 45 -15.70 12.16 5.10
C LEU A 45 -16.15 10.76 4.65
N ALA A 46 -16.81 10.00 5.54
CA ALA A 46 -17.37 8.69 5.20
C ALA A 46 -18.48 8.79 4.14
N ALA A 47 -19.34 9.81 4.23
CA ALA A 47 -20.36 10.08 3.21
C ALA A 47 -19.73 10.40 1.84
N GLY A 48 -18.67 11.21 1.80
CA GLY A 48 -17.93 11.49 0.56
C GLY A 48 -17.29 10.24 -0.04
N ILE A 49 -16.70 9.40 0.81
CA ILE A 49 -16.15 8.09 0.39
C ILE A 49 -17.25 7.17 -0.13
N GLN A 50 -18.47 7.21 0.42
CA GLN A 50 -19.60 6.42 -0.06
C GLN A 50 -20.22 6.98 -1.35
N ALA A 51 -20.26 8.30 -1.50
CA ALA A 51 -20.67 8.99 -2.71
C ALA A 51 -19.69 8.76 -3.89
N GLY A 52 -18.46 8.31 -3.61
CA GLY A 52 -17.46 7.99 -4.62
C GLY A 52 -16.56 9.16 -5.01
N CYS A 53 -16.35 10.11 -4.09
CA CYS A 53 -15.38 11.18 -4.29
C CYS A 53 -13.98 10.65 -4.62
N THR A 54 -13.28 11.39 -5.46
CA THR A 54 -11.91 11.07 -5.90
C THR A 54 -10.89 11.26 -4.76
N PRO A 55 -9.72 10.61 -4.82
CA PRO A 55 -8.65 10.83 -3.84
C PRO A 55 -8.23 12.30 -3.75
N ALA A 56 -8.27 13.03 -4.87
CA ALA A 56 -7.96 14.46 -4.91
C ALA A 56 -8.98 15.31 -4.14
N GLU A 57 -10.28 15.03 -4.28
CA GLU A 57 -11.34 15.74 -3.55
C GLU A 57 -11.25 15.49 -2.03
N ILE A 58 -10.99 14.24 -1.64
CA ILE A 58 -10.81 13.87 -0.23
C ILE A 58 -9.55 14.55 0.33
N LYS A 59 -8.45 14.58 -0.43
CA LYS A 59 -7.23 15.28 -0.05
C LYS A 59 -7.48 16.78 0.13
N ASN A 60 -8.17 17.42 -0.81
CA ASN A 60 -8.52 18.84 -0.71
C ASN A 60 -9.39 19.13 0.52
N TYR A 61 -10.37 18.27 0.81
CA TYR A 61 -11.18 18.38 2.01
C TYR A 61 -10.34 18.26 3.29
N LEU A 62 -9.45 17.27 3.39
CA LEU A 62 -8.57 17.11 4.55
C LEU A 62 -7.61 18.30 4.72
N GLN A 63 -7.08 18.84 3.61
CA GLN A 63 -6.19 20.01 3.62
C GLN A 63 -6.88 21.32 3.99
N SER A 64 -8.19 21.43 3.77
CA SER A 64 -8.97 22.62 4.16
C SER A 64 -9.16 22.76 5.68
N HIS A 65 -8.80 21.73 6.46
CA HIS A 65 -8.94 21.71 7.91
C HIS A 65 -7.57 21.71 8.62
N LYS A 66 -7.56 22.15 9.89
CA LYS A 66 -6.34 22.09 10.71
C LYS A 66 -5.91 20.64 10.92
N ARG A 67 -4.63 20.37 10.66
CA ARG A 67 -4.03 19.03 10.75
C ARG A 67 -4.29 18.34 12.09
N GLU A 68 -4.11 19.07 13.19
CA GLU A 68 -4.34 18.58 14.56
C GLU A 68 -5.79 18.10 14.77
N THR A 69 -6.78 18.84 14.27
CA THR A 69 -8.20 18.47 14.40
C THR A 69 -8.54 17.24 13.57
N VAL A 70 -7.89 17.07 12.42
CA VAL A 70 -8.07 15.89 11.58
C VAL A 70 -7.46 14.67 12.27
N GLU A 71 -6.21 14.74 12.70
CA GLU A 71 -5.51 13.63 13.36
C GLU A 71 -6.24 13.16 14.63
N ASP A 72 -6.81 14.09 15.40
CA ASP A 72 -7.58 13.77 16.62
C ASP A 72 -8.88 13.02 16.31
N LYS A 73 -9.63 13.45 15.29
CA LYS A 73 -11.00 12.96 15.03
C LYS A 73 -11.12 11.89 13.95
N ILE A 74 -10.14 11.73 13.06
CA ILE A 74 -10.26 10.86 11.88
C ILE A 74 -10.55 9.39 12.23
N SER A 75 -10.09 8.96 13.40
CA SER A 75 -10.27 7.61 13.93
C SER A 75 -11.55 7.43 14.76
N ASP A 76 -12.29 8.50 15.03
CA ASP A 76 -13.51 8.44 15.83
C ASP A 76 -14.58 7.59 15.16
N THR A 77 -15.39 6.93 16.01
CA THR A 77 -16.55 6.18 15.56
C THR A 77 -17.68 7.13 15.14
N ILE A 78 -18.29 6.85 13.99
CA ILE A 78 -19.37 7.70 13.47
C ILE A 78 -20.68 7.24 14.12
N GLN A 79 -21.19 8.02 15.07
CA GLN A 79 -22.45 7.71 15.78
C GLN A 79 -22.45 6.33 16.46
N GLY A 80 -21.30 5.89 16.99
CA GLY A 80 -21.15 4.56 17.58
C GLY A 80 -21.01 3.40 16.57
N HIS A 81 -20.90 3.72 15.28
CA HIS A 81 -20.63 2.75 14.22
C HIS A 81 -19.14 2.72 13.84
N HIS A 82 -18.85 2.30 12.61
CA HIS A 82 -17.50 2.13 12.11
C HIS A 82 -16.80 3.49 11.92
N SER A 83 -15.48 3.51 12.09
CA SER A 83 -14.66 4.67 11.71
C SER A 83 -14.53 4.79 10.19
N VAL A 84 -14.12 5.96 9.71
CA VAL A 84 -14.06 6.29 8.28
C VAL A 84 -13.27 5.27 7.46
N ILE A 85 -12.17 4.76 8.01
CA ILE A 85 -11.27 3.84 7.31
C ILE A 85 -11.97 2.53 6.90
N PHE A 86 -12.95 2.04 7.67
CA PHE A 86 -13.73 0.85 7.30
C PHE A 86 -14.50 1.07 5.99
N HIS A 87 -15.01 2.27 5.74
CA HIS A 87 -15.76 2.60 4.52
C HIS A 87 -14.85 2.61 3.30
N ALA A 88 -13.64 3.16 3.42
CA ALA A 88 -12.64 3.15 2.35
C ALA A 88 -12.14 1.73 2.04
N VAL A 89 -11.86 0.94 3.08
CA VAL A 89 -11.38 -0.44 2.95
C VAL A 89 -12.43 -1.36 2.33
N LYS A 90 -13.70 -1.29 2.75
CA LYS A 90 -14.78 -2.11 2.15
C LYS A 90 -14.92 -1.90 0.65
N ARG A 91 -14.66 -0.68 0.18
CA ARG A 91 -14.67 -0.34 -1.25
C ARG A 91 -13.39 -0.74 -1.99
N ASN A 92 -12.36 -1.18 -1.28
CA ASN A 92 -11.02 -1.50 -1.77
C ASN A 92 -10.32 -0.30 -2.44
N LEU A 93 -10.43 0.89 -1.82
CA LEU A 93 -9.86 2.14 -2.34
C LEU A 93 -8.46 2.38 -1.74
N LEU A 94 -7.43 1.79 -2.34
CA LEU A 94 -6.05 1.83 -1.83
C LEU A 94 -5.55 3.25 -1.60
N ASP A 95 -5.68 4.13 -2.59
CA ASP A 95 -5.16 5.51 -2.52
C ASP A 95 -5.83 6.33 -1.41
N ILE A 96 -7.13 6.10 -1.18
CA ILE A 96 -7.87 6.78 -0.12
C ILE A 96 -7.49 6.21 1.24
N VAL A 97 -7.32 4.89 1.37
CA VAL A 97 -6.86 4.29 2.63
C VAL A 97 -5.45 4.76 2.98
N GLU A 98 -4.54 4.78 2.00
CA GLU A 98 -3.18 5.32 2.17
C GLU A 98 -3.24 6.78 2.64
N LEU A 99 -4.05 7.62 1.99
CA LEU A 99 -4.26 9.01 2.40
C LEU A 99 -4.83 9.12 3.83
N LEU A 100 -5.82 8.32 4.22
CA LEU A 100 -6.39 8.37 5.57
C LEU A 100 -5.35 7.98 6.63
N LEU A 101 -4.55 6.95 6.36
CA LEU A 101 -3.46 6.50 7.23
C LEU A 101 -2.37 7.57 7.36
N GLU A 102 -2.02 8.24 6.26
CA GLU A 102 -1.11 9.41 6.27
C GLU A 102 -1.66 10.56 7.14
N TYR A 103 -2.98 10.70 7.26
CA TYR A 103 -3.65 11.70 8.11
C TYR A 103 -3.94 11.20 9.54
N GLY A 104 -3.37 10.06 9.94
CA GLY A 104 -3.44 9.57 11.32
C GLY A 104 -4.60 8.61 11.62
N ALA A 105 -5.27 8.08 10.60
CA ALA A 105 -6.25 7.01 10.81
C ALA A 105 -5.58 5.78 11.45
N ASP A 106 -6.23 5.20 12.46
CA ASP A 106 -5.70 4.04 13.17
C ASP A 106 -5.80 2.75 12.31
N PRO A 107 -4.67 2.12 11.91
CA PRO A 107 -4.68 0.86 11.18
C PRO A 107 -5.15 -0.33 12.04
N CYS A 108 -5.14 -0.19 13.37
CA CYS A 108 -5.60 -1.18 14.34
C CYS A 108 -7.05 -0.94 14.80
N ALA A 109 -7.78 -0.03 14.14
CA ALA A 109 -9.15 0.29 14.47
C ALA A 109 -10.04 -0.97 14.53
N LYS A 110 -11.04 -0.93 15.40
CA LYS A 110 -12.00 -2.02 15.60
C LYS A 110 -13.41 -1.54 15.34
N ASP A 111 -14.25 -2.44 14.85
CA ASP A 111 -15.67 -2.18 14.69
C ASP A 111 -16.41 -2.23 16.04
N PRO A 112 -17.71 -1.89 16.09
CA PRO A 112 -18.53 -2.00 17.30
C PRO A 112 -18.62 -3.42 17.88
N ASN A 113 -18.37 -4.46 17.08
CA ASN A 113 -18.32 -5.86 17.50
C ASN A 113 -16.91 -6.30 17.95
N ASN A 114 -15.97 -5.37 18.11
CA ASN A 114 -14.57 -5.60 18.46
C ASN A 114 -13.78 -6.39 17.39
N ILE A 115 -14.26 -6.44 16.14
CA ILE A 115 -13.61 -7.00 14.97
C ILE A 115 -12.57 -5.99 14.46
N PRO A 116 -11.28 -6.37 14.40
CA PRO A 116 -10.23 -5.52 13.85
C PRO A 116 -10.45 -5.21 12.36
N LEU A 117 -10.04 -4.02 11.94
CA LEU A 117 -10.07 -3.56 10.54
C LEU A 117 -9.41 -4.57 9.60
N LEU A 118 -8.22 -5.06 9.97
CA LEU A 118 -7.49 -6.06 9.19
C LEU A 118 -8.30 -7.35 8.98
N ALA A 119 -9.03 -7.79 10.00
CA ALA A 119 -9.88 -8.98 9.90
C ALA A 119 -11.12 -8.74 9.05
N ALA A 120 -11.80 -7.59 9.21
CA ALA A 120 -12.93 -7.22 8.38
C ALA A 120 -12.54 -7.12 6.90
N THR A 121 -11.37 -6.54 6.61
CA THR A 121 -10.76 -6.45 5.27
C THR A 121 -10.69 -7.82 4.60
N ILE A 122 -10.11 -8.80 5.30
CA ILE A 122 -9.94 -10.17 4.81
C ILE A 122 -11.32 -10.83 4.63
N MET A 123 -12.21 -10.72 5.62
CA MET A 123 -13.53 -11.37 5.56
C MET A 123 -14.42 -10.83 4.43
N TRP A 124 -14.37 -9.52 4.12
CA TRP A 124 -15.17 -8.94 3.03
C TRP A 124 -14.85 -9.50 1.64
N THR A 125 -13.66 -10.09 1.44
CA THR A 125 -13.28 -10.69 0.15
C THR A 125 -14.24 -11.79 -0.30
N LYS A 126 -14.84 -12.52 0.65
CA LYS A 126 -15.85 -13.57 0.39
C LYS A 126 -17.08 -13.06 -0.37
N TRP A 127 -17.47 -11.80 -0.16
CA TRP A 127 -18.68 -11.22 -0.76
C TRP A 127 -18.38 -10.17 -1.83
N THR A 128 -17.26 -9.48 -1.73
CA THR A 128 -16.89 -8.45 -2.69
C THR A 128 -16.21 -9.02 -3.94
N TYR A 129 -15.67 -10.25 -3.84
CA TYR A 129 -14.82 -10.89 -4.87
C TYR A 129 -13.61 -10.02 -5.28
N LYS A 130 -13.27 -9.02 -4.47
CA LYS A 130 -12.12 -8.14 -4.67
C LYS A 130 -10.91 -8.75 -3.98
N ASN A 131 -9.75 -8.64 -4.64
CA ASN A 131 -8.50 -9.03 -4.03
C ASN A 131 -8.09 -8.01 -2.96
N ALA A 132 -7.92 -8.47 -1.71
CA ALA A 132 -7.48 -7.67 -0.58
C ALA A 132 -5.96 -7.71 -0.32
N ASP A 133 -5.17 -8.45 -1.10
CA ASP A 133 -3.73 -8.65 -0.88
C ASP A 133 -2.99 -7.32 -0.69
N LYS A 134 -3.20 -6.38 -1.62
CA LYS A 134 -2.58 -5.05 -1.58
C LYS A 134 -3.07 -4.20 -0.40
N MET A 135 -4.35 -4.33 -0.05
CA MET A 135 -4.95 -3.61 1.07
C MET A 135 -4.41 -4.12 2.40
N VAL A 136 -4.28 -5.43 2.54
CA VAL A 136 -3.66 -6.07 3.70
C VAL A 136 -2.19 -5.67 3.82
N ALA A 137 -1.43 -5.72 2.73
CA ALA A 137 -0.04 -5.28 2.71
C ALA A 137 0.10 -3.81 3.13
N LEU A 138 -0.78 -2.93 2.66
CA LEU A 138 -0.84 -1.52 3.06
C LEU A 138 -1.15 -1.35 4.55
N LEU A 139 -2.20 -1.99 5.07
CA LEU A 139 -2.53 -1.88 6.50
C LEU A 139 -1.40 -2.39 7.41
N LEU A 140 -0.76 -3.50 7.03
CA LEU A 140 0.38 -4.06 7.76
C LEU A 140 1.60 -3.14 7.70
N SER A 141 1.85 -2.48 6.56
CA SER A 141 2.96 -1.55 6.40
C SER A 141 2.81 -0.29 7.26
N TYR A 142 1.57 0.11 7.58
CA TYR A 142 1.25 1.18 8.51
C TYR A 142 1.17 0.70 9.98
N GLY A 143 1.29 -0.59 10.25
CA GLY A 143 1.41 -1.14 11.59
C GLY A 143 0.17 -1.84 12.13
N ALA A 144 -0.76 -2.29 11.28
CA ALA A 144 -1.83 -3.20 11.69
C ALA A 144 -1.23 -4.46 12.36
N ASP A 145 -1.77 -4.87 13.51
CA ASP A 145 -1.26 -6.05 14.24
C ASP A 145 -1.67 -7.35 13.54
N PRO A 146 -0.74 -8.14 12.96
CA PRO A 146 -1.08 -9.40 12.30
C PRO A 146 -1.64 -10.44 13.28
N ARG A 147 -1.31 -10.32 14.57
CA ARG A 147 -1.77 -11.23 15.64
C ARG A 147 -3.23 -11.00 16.02
N CYS A 148 -3.90 -10.02 15.41
CA CYS A 148 -5.34 -9.88 15.50
C CYS A 148 -6.08 -11.01 14.76
N ILE A 149 -5.39 -11.69 13.83
CA ILE A 149 -5.82 -12.94 13.19
C ILE A 149 -5.20 -14.11 13.96
N PRO A 150 -5.95 -15.21 14.23
CA PRO A 150 -5.41 -16.36 14.92
C PRO A 150 -4.12 -16.89 14.28
N GLU A 151 -3.05 -16.95 15.06
CA GLU A 151 -1.70 -17.27 14.58
C GLU A 151 -1.63 -18.63 13.86
N ASN A 152 -2.40 -19.61 14.33
CA ASN A 152 -2.47 -20.94 13.72
C ASN A 152 -3.02 -20.94 12.27
N MET A 153 -3.56 -19.82 11.79
CA MET A 153 -4.05 -19.69 10.41
C MET A 153 -3.02 -19.13 9.44
N TRP A 154 -1.89 -18.59 9.92
CA TRP A 154 -0.89 -17.93 9.07
C TRP A 154 0.57 -18.17 9.49
N SER A 155 0.86 -18.70 10.68
CA SER A 155 2.23 -18.97 11.15
C SER A 155 2.98 -19.90 10.19
N THR A 156 2.33 -21.00 9.79
CA THR A 156 2.78 -21.86 8.68
C THR A 156 2.02 -21.49 7.41
N TYR A 157 2.32 -20.31 6.84
CA TYR A 157 1.54 -19.70 5.75
C TYR A 157 1.37 -20.58 4.50
N ILE A 158 2.22 -21.60 4.31
CA ILE A 158 2.12 -22.56 3.19
C ILE A 158 0.93 -23.53 3.40
N GLN A 159 0.67 -23.95 4.64
CA GLN A 159 -0.36 -24.95 4.97
C GLN A 159 -1.73 -24.31 5.11
N MET A 160 -2.74 -24.81 4.39
CA MET A 160 -4.11 -24.27 4.46
C MET A 160 -4.62 -24.21 5.91
N PRO A 161 -5.25 -23.10 6.32
CA PRO A 161 -5.77 -22.96 7.67
C PRO A 161 -6.95 -23.90 7.90
N THR A 162 -7.11 -24.37 9.13
CA THR A 162 -8.26 -25.19 9.55
C THR A 162 -9.26 -24.37 10.36
N ALA A 163 -10.53 -24.75 10.27
CA ALA A 163 -11.59 -24.12 11.06
C ALA A 163 -11.55 -24.54 12.55
N ASP A 164 -10.88 -25.66 12.83
CA ASP A 164 -10.77 -26.22 14.17
C ASP A 164 -9.93 -25.33 15.09
N HIS A 165 -10.49 -25.08 16.27
CA HIS A 165 -9.77 -24.39 17.34
C HIS A 165 -9.06 -25.45 18.19
N ASN A 166 -7.73 -25.39 18.25
CA ASN A 166 -7.00 -26.19 19.25
C ASN A 166 -7.35 -25.66 20.64
N LYS A 167 -8.13 -26.41 21.42
CA LYS A 167 -8.60 -25.98 22.75
C LYS A 167 -7.44 -25.80 23.75
N ASP A 168 -6.29 -26.40 23.47
CA ASP A 168 -5.16 -26.46 24.38
C ASP A 168 -4.25 -25.22 24.29
N SER A 169 -4.48 -24.32 23.33
CA SER A 169 -3.74 -23.06 23.19
C SER A 169 -4.68 -21.86 23.30
N PRO A 170 -4.55 -21.02 24.34
CA PRO A 170 -5.38 -19.82 24.45
C PRO A 170 -5.09 -18.87 23.27
N PRO A 171 -6.11 -18.19 22.73
CA PRO A 171 -5.91 -17.23 21.66
C PRO A 171 -5.07 -16.05 22.16
N HIS A 172 -4.25 -15.49 21.26
CA HIS A 172 -3.55 -14.22 21.52
C HIS A 172 -4.56 -13.13 21.90
N VAL A 173 -4.16 -12.19 22.77
CA VAL A 173 -5.03 -11.13 23.31
C VAL A 173 -5.74 -10.35 22.19
N SER A 174 -5.02 -10.05 21.10
CA SER A 174 -5.55 -9.37 19.91
C SER A 174 -6.58 -10.18 19.10
N ALA A 175 -6.64 -11.50 19.26
CA ALA A 175 -7.51 -12.42 18.50
C ALA A 175 -8.73 -12.92 19.30
N THR A 176 -9.01 -12.32 20.46
CA THR A 176 -10.12 -12.71 21.37
C THR A 176 -11.53 -12.50 20.78
N TRP A 177 -11.67 -11.66 19.76
CA TRP A 177 -12.93 -11.40 19.06
C TRP A 177 -13.42 -12.58 18.19
N VAL A 178 -12.57 -13.56 17.92
CA VAL A 178 -12.80 -14.61 16.94
C VAL A 178 -13.78 -15.67 17.46
N LYS A 179 -14.99 -15.70 16.90
CA LYS A 179 -16.01 -16.73 17.13
C LYS A 179 -15.94 -17.80 16.03
N LYS A 180 -16.65 -18.92 16.22
CA LYS A 180 -16.72 -20.03 15.24
C LYS A 180 -17.10 -19.55 13.82
N GLN A 181 -18.10 -18.67 13.71
CA GLN A 181 -18.52 -18.11 12.42
C GLN A 181 -17.42 -17.30 11.72
N HIS A 182 -16.60 -16.56 12.47
CA HIS A 182 -15.50 -15.77 11.91
C HIS A 182 -14.40 -16.70 11.39
N ARG A 183 -14.08 -17.79 12.12
CA ARG A 183 -13.09 -18.78 11.68
C ARG A 183 -13.45 -19.42 10.35
N LEU A 184 -14.73 -19.77 10.15
CA LEU A 184 -15.20 -20.35 8.88
C LEU A 184 -14.95 -19.40 7.70
N ILE A 185 -15.28 -18.12 7.86
CA ILE A 185 -15.04 -17.11 6.83
C ILE A 185 -13.54 -16.90 6.61
N LEU A 186 -12.74 -16.81 7.69
CA LEU A 186 -11.29 -16.62 7.60
C LEU A 186 -10.61 -17.77 6.86
N VAL A 187 -11.01 -19.02 7.09
CA VAL A 187 -10.45 -20.18 6.38
C VAL A 187 -10.67 -20.09 4.88
N GLU A 188 -11.83 -19.60 4.44
CA GLU A 188 -12.14 -19.44 3.01
C GLU A 188 -11.45 -18.22 2.38
N THR A 189 -11.13 -17.19 3.17
CA THR A 189 -10.64 -15.89 2.68
C THR A 189 -9.12 -15.71 2.82
N LEU A 190 -8.47 -16.46 3.71
CA LEU A 190 -7.02 -16.41 3.92
C LEU A 190 -6.25 -17.15 2.82
N ASN A 191 -6.02 -16.45 1.71
CA ASN A 191 -5.18 -16.95 0.63
C ASN A 191 -3.68 -17.01 1.02
N LEU A 192 -2.84 -17.59 0.16
CA LEU A 192 -1.40 -17.73 0.41
C LEU A 192 -0.69 -16.38 0.60
N THR A 193 -1.02 -15.39 -0.24
CA THR A 193 -0.42 -14.04 -0.24
C THR A 193 -0.69 -13.31 1.08
N ILE A 194 -1.94 -13.30 1.55
CA ILE A 194 -2.34 -12.69 2.82
C ILE A 194 -1.61 -13.35 3.98
N ARG A 195 -1.56 -14.69 4.02
CA ARG A 195 -0.86 -15.42 5.09
C ARG A 195 0.63 -15.14 5.10
N TYR A 196 1.25 -15.04 3.92
CA TYR A 196 2.64 -14.62 3.78
C TYR A 196 2.85 -13.20 4.35
N HIS A 197 2.00 -12.24 3.99
CA HIS A 197 2.11 -10.87 4.52
C HIS A 197 1.91 -10.80 6.04
N LEU A 198 0.96 -11.55 6.60
CA LEU A 198 0.75 -11.65 8.06
C LEU A 198 1.99 -12.23 8.76
N ASN A 199 2.52 -13.34 8.25
CA ASN A 199 3.72 -13.96 8.77
C ASN A 199 4.91 -13.01 8.73
N ARG A 200 5.13 -12.37 7.57
CA ARG A 200 6.19 -11.38 7.42
C ARG A 200 6.03 -10.21 8.37
N ALA A 201 4.84 -9.64 8.50
CA ALA A 201 4.57 -8.53 9.41
C ALA A 201 4.90 -8.89 10.87
N SER A 202 4.69 -10.15 11.26
CA SER A 202 5.01 -10.62 12.62
C SER A 202 6.51 -10.68 12.91
N LEU A 203 7.33 -10.89 11.86
CA LEU A 203 8.79 -10.97 11.96
C LEU A 203 9.47 -9.63 11.67
N THR A 204 8.79 -8.74 10.94
CA THR A 204 9.33 -7.45 10.53
C THR A 204 9.22 -6.45 11.66
N LYS A 205 10.36 -5.86 12.06
CA LYS A 205 10.35 -4.76 13.03
C LYS A 205 9.72 -3.53 12.36
N LEU A 206 8.65 -3.02 12.97
CA LEU A 206 8.04 -1.76 12.52
C LEU A 206 9.03 -0.60 12.64
N ALA A 207 8.94 0.34 11.70
CA ALA A 207 9.76 1.53 11.72
C ALA A 207 9.56 2.31 13.03
N THR A 208 10.67 2.67 13.67
CA THR A 208 10.66 3.47 14.90
C THR A 208 10.07 4.86 14.65
N ALA A 209 9.56 5.51 15.71
CA ALA A 209 9.06 6.90 15.62
C ALA A 209 10.12 7.84 15.00
N ARG A 210 11.39 7.65 15.36
CA ARG A 210 12.52 8.38 14.77
C ARG A 210 12.68 8.12 13.27
N GLN A 211 12.59 6.87 12.81
CA GLN A 211 12.66 6.55 11.37
C GLN A 211 11.49 7.15 10.60
N ARG A 212 10.27 7.12 11.15
CA ARG A 212 9.10 7.80 10.57
C ARG A 212 9.33 9.30 10.44
N GLN A 213 9.83 9.93 11.51
CA GLN A 213 10.15 11.35 11.50
C GLN A 213 11.24 11.69 10.46
N LEU A 214 12.30 10.88 10.38
CA LEU A 214 13.36 11.08 9.39
C LEU A 214 12.83 10.90 7.96
N ALA A 215 12.05 9.86 7.69
CA ALA A 215 11.46 9.63 6.37
C ALA A 215 10.50 10.76 5.96
N GLN A 216 9.74 11.32 6.93
CA GLN A 216 8.89 12.48 6.72
C GLN A 216 9.70 13.74 6.38
N LEU A 217 10.76 14.04 7.14
CA LEU A 217 11.65 15.18 6.89
C LEU A 217 12.39 15.06 5.55
N SER A 218 12.75 13.83 5.19
CA SER A 218 13.32 13.51 3.89
C SER A 218 12.30 13.60 2.76
N GLY A 219 11.00 13.76 3.00
CA GLY A 219 9.99 13.81 1.95
C GLY A 219 9.71 12.47 1.26
N CYS A 220 10.15 11.36 1.86
CA CYS A 220 9.90 10.01 1.36
C CYS A 220 9.34 9.10 2.47
N PRO A 221 8.22 9.45 3.12
CA PRO A 221 7.66 8.65 4.23
C PRO A 221 7.34 7.21 3.82
N ARG A 222 6.93 7.02 2.57
CA ARG A 222 6.50 5.73 2.03
C ARG A 222 7.63 4.70 1.89
N ILE A 223 8.90 5.13 1.95
CA ILE A 223 10.05 4.21 1.87
C ILE A 223 10.02 3.13 2.94
N LEU A 224 9.42 3.43 4.11
CA LEU A 224 9.31 2.52 5.24
C LEU A 224 8.38 1.33 4.96
N HIS A 225 7.58 1.41 3.90
CA HIS A 225 6.67 0.34 3.49
C HIS A 225 7.29 -0.64 2.49
N LEU A 226 8.53 -0.40 2.02
CA LEU A 226 9.23 -1.25 1.04
C LEU A 226 9.20 -2.76 1.35
N PRO A 227 9.34 -3.23 2.61
CA PRO A 227 9.22 -4.66 2.93
C PRO A 227 7.90 -5.30 2.54
N PHE A 228 6.83 -4.52 2.40
CA PHE A 228 5.51 -5.03 2.05
C PHE A 228 5.22 -5.02 0.54
N HIS A 229 6.12 -4.46 -0.28
CA HIS A 229 5.99 -4.41 -1.74
C HIS A 229 6.76 -5.51 -2.47
N ILE A 230 7.88 -5.99 -1.91
CA ILE A 230 8.75 -7.00 -2.54
C ILE A 230 8.74 -8.26 -1.72
N ILE A 231 8.46 -9.43 -2.31
CA ILE A 231 8.50 -10.72 -1.61
C ILE A 231 9.95 -11.11 -1.28
N GLY A 232 10.21 -11.39 0.00
CA GLY A 232 11.52 -11.78 0.51
C GLY A 232 12.55 -10.65 0.47
N GLN A 233 13.82 -11.01 0.25
CA GLN A 233 14.95 -10.08 0.10
C GLN A 233 15.19 -9.15 1.31
N ASP A 234 14.79 -9.56 2.52
CA ASP A 234 14.77 -8.68 3.71
C ASP A 234 16.08 -7.91 3.95
N HIS A 235 17.22 -8.61 3.85
CA HIS A 235 18.53 -7.99 4.04
C HIS A 235 18.86 -6.93 2.97
N ALA A 236 18.51 -7.18 1.71
CA ALA A 236 18.72 -6.22 0.63
C ALA A 236 17.79 -5.00 0.80
N LEU A 237 16.53 -5.22 1.17
CA LEU A 237 15.57 -4.13 1.42
C LEU A 237 16.04 -3.25 2.59
N GLU A 238 16.50 -3.86 3.69
CA GLU A 238 17.04 -3.13 4.83
C GLU A 238 18.27 -2.29 4.44
N ALA A 239 19.20 -2.85 3.66
CA ALA A 239 20.37 -2.13 3.17
C ALA A 239 19.98 -0.92 2.30
N VAL A 240 19.03 -1.08 1.39
CA VAL A 240 18.52 -0.01 0.53
C VAL A 240 17.87 1.10 1.35
N MET A 241 16.94 0.75 2.24
CA MET A 241 16.24 1.71 3.10
C MET A 241 17.23 2.52 3.94
N ASN A 242 18.20 1.86 4.59
CA ASN A 242 19.21 2.51 5.40
C ASN A 242 20.09 3.45 4.58
N LYS A 243 20.47 3.05 3.36
CA LYS A 243 21.32 3.86 2.48
C LYS A 243 20.61 5.12 2.00
N ILE A 244 19.33 5.02 1.64
CA ILE A 244 18.51 6.15 1.19
C ILE A 244 18.29 7.14 2.34
N MET A 245 17.88 6.66 3.51
CA MET A 245 17.70 7.51 4.70
C MET A 245 19.00 8.22 5.11
N ALA A 246 20.14 7.53 5.04
CA ALA A 246 21.45 8.12 5.34
C ALA A 246 21.90 9.14 4.28
N TYR A 247 21.56 8.92 3.02
CA TYR A 247 21.91 9.83 1.93
C TYR A 247 21.20 11.19 2.07
N ASP A 248 19.89 11.15 2.31
CA ASP A 248 19.07 12.35 2.45
C ASP A 248 19.48 13.21 3.66
N THR A 249 19.78 12.55 4.79
CA THR A 249 20.21 13.23 6.02
C THR A 249 21.59 13.88 5.93
N MET A 250 22.46 13.41 5.01
CA MET A 250 23.82 13.93 4.85
C MET A 250 23.94 15.07 3.82
N HIS A 251 22.85 15.44 3.13
CA HIS A 251 22.85 16.49 2.08
C HIS A 251 24.02 16.36 1.08
N ARG A 252 24.27 15.13 0.61
CA ARG A 252 25.38 14.82 -0.30
C ARG A 252 25.17 15.50 -1.66
N LYS A 253 26.23 16.11 -2.21
CA LYS A 253 26.20 16.73 -3.55
C LYS A 253 26.30 15.74 -4.72
N ARG A 254 26.82 14.53 -4.47
CA ARG A 254 26.97 13.49 -5.49
C ARG A 254 25.76 12.57 -5.45
N PRO A 255 25.21 12.14 -6.59
CA PRO A 255 24.02 11.28 -6.64
C PRO A 255 24.22 9.96 -5.90
N LEU A 256 23.15 9.45 -5.29
CA LEU A 256 23.15 8.11 -4.72
C LEU A 256 23.10 7.09 -5.87
N VAL A 257 24.14 6.26 -5.97
CA VAL A 257 24.20 5.16 -6.93
C VAL A 257 24.02 3.85 -6.17
N LEU A 258 23.02 3.06 -6.58
CA LEU A 258 22.75 1.72 -6.07
C LEU A 258 22.93 0.72 -7.22
N SER A 259 23.60 -0.40 -6.95
CA SER A 259 23.72 -1.50 -7.90
C SER A 259 23.01 -2.72 -7.32
N PHE A 260 21.98 -3.20 -8.02
CA PHE A 260 21.26 -4.41 -7.66
C PHE A 260 21.82 -5.59 -8.44
N ALA A 261 22.66 -6.39 -7.78
CA ALA A 261 23.26 -7.58 -8.37
C ALA A 261 22.48 -8.84 -7.94
N GLY A 262 22.29 -9.78 -8.86
CA GLY A 262 21.60 -11.03 -8.61
C GLY A 262 21.26 -11.78 -9.91
N LEU A 263 20.81 -13.02 -9.79
CA LEU A 263 20.40 -13.85 -10.93
C LEU A 263 19.21 -13.25 -11.67
N SER A 264 19.03 -13.63 -12.94
CA SER A 264 17.84 -13.25 -13.71
C SER A 264 16.56 -13.77 -13.01
N GLY A 265 15.47 -13.01 -13.11
CA GLY A 265 14.18 -13.36 -12.49
C GLY A 265 14.08 -13.15 -10.97
N HIS A 266 15.14 -12.70 -10.28
CA HIS A 266 15.13 -12.51 -8.81
C HIS A 266 14.57 -11.15 -8.35
N GLY A 267 13.85 -10.42 -9.21
CA GLY A 267 13.14 -9.20 -8.83
C GLY A 267 13.97 -7.91 -8.77
N LYS A 268 15.11 -7.83 -9.46
CA LYS A 268 15.95 -6.60 -9.51
C LYS A 268 15.18 -5.38 -10.06
N THR A 269 14.57 -5.56 -11.23
CA THR A 269 13.74 -4.55 -11.90
C THR A 269 12.49 -4.21 -11.07
N GLU A 270 11.90 -5.21 -10.41
CA GLU A 270 10.73 -5.03 -9.53
C GLU A 270 11.09 -4.17 -8.30
N LEU A 271 12.24 -4.44 -7.67
CA LEU A 271 12.76 -3.64 -6.56
C LEU A 271 12.99 -2.19 -6.98
N ALA A 272 13.63 -1.96 -8.14
CA ALA A 272 13.87 -0.61 -8.65
C ALA A 272 12.56 0.14 -8.95
N THR A 273 11.60 -0.53 -9.58
CA THR A 273 10.29 0.04 -9.93
C THR A 273 9.47 0.36 -8.67
N SER A 274 9.42 -0.58 -7.71
CA SER A 274 8.79 -0.36 -6.41
C SER A 274 9.43 0.80 -5.66
N LEU A 275 10.76 0.90 -5.70
CA LEU A 275 11.48 1.99 -5.04
C LEU A 275 11.08 3.36 -5.58
N GLY A 276 11.03 3.54 -6.90
CA GLY A 276 10.65 4.83 -7.47
C GLY A 276 9.19 5.22 -7.16
N SER A 277 8.27 4.24 -7.14
CA SER A 277 6.90 4.48 -6.70
C SER A 277 6.84 4.98 -5.25
N LEU A 278 7.62 4.37 -4.34
CA LEU A 278 7.66 4.76 -2.93
C LEU A 278 8.38 6.08 -2.68
N LEU A 279 9.35 6.45 -3.51
CA LEU A 279 10.00 7.76 -3.44
C LEU A 279 9.11 8.90 -3.95
N GLY A 280 7.98 8.57 -4.59
CA GLY A 280 7.02 9.57 -5.08
C GLY A 280 7.55 10.42 -6.23
N THR A 281 8.52 9.89 -6.97
CA THR A 281 9.16 10.57 -8.09
C THR A 281 8.89 9.81 -9.38
N ASP A 282 8.84 10.53 -10.50
CA ASP A 282 8.87 9.88 -11.81
C ASP A 282 10.13 9.02 -11.95
N ILE A 283 10.03 7.93 -12.70
CA ILE A 283 11.13 7.00 -12.96
C ILE A 283 11.51 7.09 -14.43
N CYS A 284 12.77 7.37 -14.72
CA CYS A 284 13.34 7.18 -16.05
C CYS A 284 13.95 5.78 -16.14
N ASN A 285 13.30 4.88 -16.86
CA ASN A 285 13.85 3.57 -17.15
C ASN A 285 14.62 3.61 -18.48
N VAL A 286 15.90 3.31 -18.43
CA VAL A 286 16.79 3.21 -19.59
C VAL A 286 17.20 1.75 -19.75
N ASP A 287 16.73 1.14 -20.84
CA ASP A 287 17.11 -0.22 -21.23
C ASP A 287 18.51 -0.21 -21.85
N MET A 288 19.51 -0.62 -21.07
CA MET A 288 20.90 -0.55 -21.48
C MET A 288 21.27 -1.61 -22.53
N SER A 289 20.42 -2.62 -22.75
CA SER A 289 20.63 -3.60 -23.83
C SER A 289 20.49 -2.98 -25.22
N LYS A 290 19.72 -1.89 -25.34
CA LYS A 290 19.49 -1.15 -26.59
C LYS A 290 20.42 0.05 -26.76
N THR A 291 21.09 0.48 -25.69
CA THR A 291 22.05 1.60 -25.75
C THR A 291 23.41 1.08 -26.21
N HIS A 292 23.65 1.13 -27.52
CA HIS A 292 24.90 0.66 -28.11
C HIS A 292 26.00 1.72 -28.18
N THR A 293 25.67 2.99 -27.98
CA THR A 293 26.62 4.11 -28.08
C THR A 293 26.41 5.13 -26.97
N VAL A 294 27.49 5.79 -26.54
CA VAL A 294 27.43 6.92 -25.58
C VAL A 294 26.47 8.02 -26.05
N MET A 295 26.40 8.25 -27.37
CA MET A 295 25.48 9.24 -27.96
C MET A 295 24.01 8.87 -27.80
N SER A 296 23.67 7.58 -27.74
CA SER A 296 22.28 7.15 -27.47
C SER A 296 21.85 7.48 -26.04
N LEU A 297 22.80 7.46 -25.10
CA LEU A 297 22.54 7.73 -23.69
C LEU A 297 22.55 9.22 -23.36
N PHE A 298 23.51 9.98 -23.88
CA PHE A 298 23.69 11.41 -23.52
C PHE A 298 23.31 12.41 -24.63
N GLY A 299 23.03 11.91 -25.83
CA GLY A 299 22.76 12.72 -27.01
C GLY A 299 24.00 12.88 -27.90
N ALA A 300 23.80 13.36 -29.12
CA ALA A 300 24.89 13.66 -30.03
C ALA A 300 25.74 14.83 -29.49
N ALA A 301 27.07 14.75 -29.65
CA ALA A 301 27.99 15.80 -29.21
C ALA A 301 27.69 17.14 -29.93
N ALA A 302 28.03 18.25 -29.27
CA ALA A 302 27.85 19.59 -29.84
C ALA A 302 28.56 19.70 -31.20
N GLY A 303 27.80 20.05 -32.25
CA GLY A 303 28.30 20.12 -33.64
C GLY A 303 27.86 18.98 -34.56
N TYR A 304 27.28 17.89 -34.06
CA TYR A 304 26.68 16.83 -34.89
C TYR A 304 25.22 17.14 -35.28
N GLN A 305 24.78 16.64 -36.44
CA GLN A 305 23.36 16.67 -36.84
C GLN A 305 22.51 16.00 -35.76
N ARG A 306 21.43 16.66 -35.32
CA ARG A 306 20.54 16.30 -34.18
C ARG A 306 21.10 16.53 -32.77
N SER A 307 22.19 17.27 -32.58
CA SER A 307 22.65 17.70 -31.25
C SER A 307 21.59 18.47 -30.44
N SER A 308 20.66 19.16 -31.10
CA SER A 308 19.53 19.86 -30.45
C SER A 308 18.42 18.95 -29.92
N GLY A 309 18.36 17.67 -30.32
CA GLY A 309 17.31 16.73 -29.90
C GLY A 309 17.55 16.05 -28.55
N GLY A 310 18.79 16.09 -28.04
CA GLY A 310 19.18 15.43 -26.79
C GLY A 310 19.01 13.91 -26.82
N SER A 311 18.90 13.31 -25.63
CA SER A 311 18.57 11.88 -25.43
C SER A 311 17.44 11.75 -24.41
N PRO A 312 16.77 10.58 -24.32
CA PRO A 312 15.74 10.37 -23.31
C PRO A 312 16.21 10.69 -21.89
N LEU A 313 17.43 10.25 -21.53
CA LEU A 313 18.01 10.51 -20.21
C LEU A 313 18.36 11.98 -20.01
N ASN A 314 18.99 12.63 -21.00
CA ASN A 314 19.40 14.04 -20.87
C ASN A 314 18.17 14.97 -20.79
N ASN A 315 17.16 14.72 -21.62
CA ASN A 315 15.92 15.48 -21.62
C ASN A 315 15.14 15.28 -20.31
N TYR A 316 15.14 14.06 -19.76
CA TYR A 316 14.53 13.76 -18.47
C TYR A 316 15.26 14.47 -17.31
N LEU A 317 16.59 14.41 -17.28
CA LEU A 317 17.40 15.12 -16.28
C LEU A 317 17.19 16.63 -16.36
N ALA A 318 17.13 17.20 -17.56
CA ALA A 318 16.88 18.61 -17.79
C ALA A 318 15.49 19.04 -17.31
N SER A 319 14.45 18.24 -17.56
CA SER A 319 13.09 18.57 -17.11
C SER A 319 12.90 18.42 -15.59
N HIS A 320 13.73 17.63 -14.91
CA HIS A 320 13.70 17.42 -13.46
C HIS A 320 14.80 18.20 -12.71
N GLY A 321 15.35 19.24 -13.34
CA GLY A 321 16.41 20.06 -12.75
C GLY A 321 16.03 20.61 -11.37
N GLY A 322 16.84 20.31 -10.35
CA GLY A 322 16.63 20.75 -8.98
C GLY A 322 15.56 19.96 -8.19
N GLN A 323 14.95 18.93 -8.79
CA GLN A 323 14.02 18.02 -8.15
C GLN A 323 14.67 16.66 -7.89
N ARG A 324 14.04 15.85 -7.04
CA ARG A 324 14.43 14.44 -6.89
C ARG A 324 13.92 13.67 -8.09
N CYS A 325 14.77 12.83 -8.66
CA CYS A 325 14.40 11.94 -9.74
C CYS A 325 15.08 10.58 -9.55
N VAL A 326 14.45 9.53 -10.05
CA VAL A 326 15.00 8.17 -10.02
C VAL A 326 15.30 7.74 -11.44
N ILE A 327 16.54 7.30 -11.67
CA ILE A 327 16.97 6.75 -12.95
C ILE A 327 17.30 5.28 -12.72
N PHE A 328 16.71 4.42 -13.53
CA PHE A 328 16.99 2.99 -13.55
C PHE A 328 17.69 2.62 -14.84
N LEU A 329 18.86 2.00 -14.72
CA LEU A 329 19.65 1.48 -15.83
C LEU A 329 19.50 -0.05 -15.84
N ASP A 330 18.56 -0.56 -16.63
CA ASP A 330 18.29 -1.99 -16.68
C ASP A 330 19.31 -2.72 -17.56
N GLU A 331 19.66 -3.94 -17.18
CA GLU A 331 20.61 -4.81 -17.91
C GLU A 331 21.96 -4.13 -18.25
N PHE A 332 22.46 -3.27 -17.37
CA PHE A 332 23.71 -2.52 -17.60
C PHE A 332 24.93 -3.45 -17.83
N ASP A 333 24.89 -4.67 -17.31
CA ASP A 333 25.92 -5.70 -17.49
C ASP A 333 26.04 -6.20 -18.93
N LYS A 334 25.05 -5.93 -19.79
CA LYS A 334 25.09 -6.26 -21.22
C LYS A 334 25.79 -5.21 -22.08
N THR A 335 26.19 -4.09 -21.49
CA THR A 335 26.92 -3.03 -22.21
C THR A 335 28.37 -3.42 -22.46
N LYS A 336 28.95 -2.95 -23.56
CA LYS A 336 30.38 -3.14 -23.83
C LYS A 336 31.19 -2.18 -22.97
N GLN A 337 32.29 -2.64 -22.39
CA GLN A 337 33.34 -1.73 -21.92
C GLN A 337 33.96 -1.06 -23.14
N GLU A 338 33.80 0.26 -23.23
CA GLU A 338 34.58 1.11 -24.13
C GLU A 338 35.82 1.65 -23.42
#